data_AF-A0A928RMW1-F1
#
_entry.id   AF-A0A928RMW1-F1
#
_cell.length_a   1.000
_cell.length_b   1.000
_cell.length_c   1.000
_cell.angle_alpha   90.00
_cell.angle_beta   90.00
_cell.angle_gamma   90.00
#
_symmetry.space_group_name_H-M   'P 1'
#
loop_
_entity.id
_entity.type
_entity.pdbx_description
1 polymer ?
#
loop_
_entity_poly.entity_id
_entity_poly.type
_entity_poly.pdbx_seq_one_letter_code
_entity_poly.pdbx_strand_id
1 'polypeptide(L)'
;MKTKTILFLLLTLVLTFSAIIPAFAQAVPERTAAEAGKVVTVEFKYEGITGINGTFTCSNKDMISDIQMDTDNYLVTFNENTGVFMYHGSQAIDFVITLNITIANTAKIGDECVIQFEYEIPDAEAGLPSIPEYSYDKITLYIIDYSELEAQIARTANLVEDEYTTESWTIVKDALDKAESLLGNATTQDEITDAATALKNAIDALEKKPVVIPLDYTELNNQIARTEGLVEDDYTAETWGPMADALAAAKALVNNATTQDEITNAATALKNAIDALEKKPVVTPLNYDELNAQIKDAESKDEDQYTTESWAAMIVALGSARSALTDAKTQEEVDAAAKALKDAIAALVEKPVVTPLDYTELNNQIARTEGLVEDDYTAETWGPMADALAAAKALVNNATTQDEITNAAIALKNAIDALEKKPVVKPLDYTALDKIIAEAESKEKDKYTEESWNKMIEELANARATRENATTQEEINNATAALTQSVNALKLNDNETGDSSVMLILSIVVLVVATASLVYSKKRTTVR
;
A
#
# COMPACT_ATOMS: atom_id res chain seq x y z
N MET A 1 35.13 -11.60 47.36
CA MET A 1 35.38 -10.84 48.61
C MET A 1 36.28 -11.68 49.49
N LYS A 2 37.61 -11.50 49.47
CA LYS A 2 38.42 -10.84 50.53
C LYS A 2 37.91 -10.99 51.96
N THR A 3 38.51 -11.92 52.72
CA THR A 3 38.72 -11.85 54.18
C THR A 3 39.95 -12.73 54.49
N LYS A 4 41.19 -12.23 54.46
CA LYS A 4 41.95 -11.57 55.54
C LYS A 4 41.98 -12.31 56.90
N THR A 5 43.15 -12.89 57.17
CA THR A 5 44.05 -12.69 58.36
C THR A 5 43.54 -13.08 59.75
N ILE A 6 44.44 -13.70 60.56
CA ILE A 6 44.55 -13.80 62.05
C ILE A 6 45.06 -15.24 62.34
N LEU A 7 46.15 -15.57 63.06
CA LEU A 7 47.03 -14.84 63.95
C LEU A 7 48.36 -15.63 64.10
N PHE A 8 49.49 -14.95 63.95
CA PHE A 8 50.80 -15.35 64.46
C PHE A 8 50.97 -14.61 65.80
N LEU A 9 51.28 -15.30 66.89
CA LEU A 9 52.13 -14.87 68.03
C LEU A 9 51.85 -15.73 69.27
N LEU A 10 52.88 -16.38 69.82
CA LEU A 10 53.33 -16.09 71.18
C LEU A 10 54.71 -16.69 71.44
N LEU A 11 55.70 -15.80 71.37
CA LEU A 11 57.09 -16.01 71.77
C LEU A 11 57.29 -15.32 73.14
N THR A 12 57.71 -16.12 74.12
CA THR A 12 58.50 -15.82 75.34
C THR A 12 58.06 -14.72 76.31
N LEU A 13 57.83 -15.14 77.57
CA LEU A 13 58.18 -14.38 78.77
C LEU A 13 58.99 -15.30 79.70
N VAL A 14 60.27 -14.97 79.88
CA VAL A 14 61.21 -15.61 80.82
C VAL A 14 61.06 -14.94 82.18
N LEU A 15 60.81 -15.72 83.22
CA LEU A 15 61.08 -15.35 84.62
C LEU A 15 61.86 -16.49 85.27
N THR A 16 63.07 -16.14 85.68
CA THR A 16 64.17 -16.97 86.15
C THR A 16 63.94 -17.56 87.54
N PHE A 17 64.17 -18.86 87.70
CA PHE A 17 64.72 -19.42 88.93
C PHE A 17 65.80 -20.44 88.57
N SER A 18 67.05 -20.12 88.93
CA SER A 18 68.20 -21.01 88.82
C SER A 18 68.01 -22.24 89.69
N ALA A 19 67.81 -23.39 89.05
CA ALA A 19 68.42 -24.64 89.48
C ALA A 19 69.32 -25.08 88.33
N ILE A 20 70.62 -25.23 88.61
CA ILE A 20 71.57 -25.84 87.69
C ILE A 20 71.16 -27.31 87.59
N ILE A 21 70.39 -27.63 86.55
CA ILE A 21 70.15 -29.00 86.12
C ILE A 21 70.99 -29.16 84.85
N PRO A 22 71.95 -30.10 84.79
CA PRO A 22 72.68 -30.35 83.56
C PRO A 22 71.69 -30.74 82.45
N ALA A 23 71.80 -30.06 81.31
CA ALA A 23 71.03 -30.34 80.11
C ALA A 23 71.36 -31.75 79.61
N PHE A 24 70.36 -32.62 79.56
CA PHE A 24 70.44 -33.94 78.94
C PHE A 24 69.20 -34.18 78.06
N ALA A 25 69.47 -34.63 76.83
CA ALA A 25 68.60 -35.21 75.81
C ALA A 25 67.51 -34.32 75.16
N GLN A 26 67.66 -34.08 73.84
CA GLN A 26 66.50 -33.81 72.98
C GLN A 26 65.59 -35.06 72.97
N ALA A 27 64.28 -34.85 73.06
CA ALA A 27 63.29 -35.93 73.16
C ALA A 27 63.35 -36.87 71.95
N VAL A 28 63.82 -38.10 72.19
CA VAL A 28 63.58 -39.25 71.32
C VAL A 28 62.06 -39.49 71.26
N PRO A 29 61.43 -39.75 70.10
CA PRO A 29 60.00 -40.01 70.06
C PRO A 29 59.67 -41.23 70.92
N GLU A 30 58.92 -41.01 72.01
CA GLU A 30 58.60 -42.06 72.99
C GLU A 30 57.80 -43.22 72.39
N ARG A 31 57.11 -42.99 71.26
CA ARG A 31 56.35 -43.99 70.50
C ARG A 31 56.55 -43.84 68.99
N THR A 32 56.69 -44.94 68.27
CA THR A 32 56.84 -45.01 66.81
C THR A 32 55.93 -46.10 66.24
N ALA A 33 55.13 -45.74 65.23
CA ALA A 33 54.22 -46.69 64.57
C ALA A 33 55.01 -47.69 63.73
N ALA A 34 54.56 -48.94 63.69
CA ALA A 34 55.12 -49.98 62.86
C ALA A 34 54.02 -50.85 62.24
N GLU A 35 54.32 -51.49 61.12
CA GLU A 35 53.39 -52.37 60.41
C GLU A 35 53.98 -53.78 60.32
N ALA A 36 53.12 -54.80 60.43
CA ALA A 36 53.55 -56.18 60.34
C ALA A 36 54.25 -56.45 59.00
N GLY A 37 55.43 -57.09 59.04
CA GLY A 37 56.23 -57.41 57.85
C GLY A 37 56.99 -56.23 57.23
N LYS A 38 56.92 -55.02 57.81
CA LYS A 38 57.67 -53.83 57.36
C LYS A 38 58.92 -53.60 58.21
N VAL A 39 59.85 -52.80 57.68
CA VAL A 39 61.01 -52.31 58.42
C VAL A 39 60.67 -50.94 59.00
N VAL A 40 60.89 -50.76 60.30
CA VAL A 40 60.81 -49.48 61.00
C VAL A 40 62.20 -49.06 61.42
N THR A 41 62.56 -47.80 61.16
CA THR A 41 63.84 -47.22 61.57
C THR A 41 63.64 -46.38 62.82
N VAL A 42 64.43 -46.64 63.86
CA VAL A 42 64.43 -45.85 65.11
C VAL A 42 65.84 -45.36 65.41
N GLU A 43 65.95 -44.15 65.97
CA GLU A 43 67.23 -43.50 66.25
C GLU A 43 67.33 -43.11 67.73
N PHE A 44 68.43 -43.48 68.37
CA PHE A 44 68.83 -42.99 69.69
C PHE A 44 69.96 -41.97 69.51
N LYS A 45 69.74 -40.72 69.94
CA LYS A 45 70.68 -39.61 69.71
C LYS A 45 71.32 -39.18 71.03
N TYR A 46 72.64 -39.14 71.04
CA TYR A 46 73.43 -38.76 72.19
C TYR A 46 74.26 -37.52 71.86
N GLU A 47 74.16 -36.47 72.68
CA GLU A 47 74.96 -35.26 72.59
C GLU A 47 75.76 -35.07 73.90
N GLY A 48 77.03 -34.71 73.80
CA GLY A 48 77.92 -34.44 74.94
C GLY A 48 78.50 -35.66 75.65
N ILE A 49 78.25 -36.88 75.16
CA ILE A 49 78.74 -38.14 75.74
C ILE A 49 79.60 -38.90 74.72
N THR A 50 80.67 -39.54 75.17
CA THR A 50 81.57 -40.36 74.35
C THR A 50 81.53 -41.82 74.76
N GLY A 51 81.49 -42.75 73.80
CA GLY A 51 81.89 -44.14 74.04
C GLY A 51 81.06 -44.94 75.05
N ILE A 52 79.74 -44.77 75.07
CA ILE A 52 78.87 -45.57 75.95
C ILE A 52 78.80 -47.03 75.47
N ASN A 53 78.92 -47.96 76.41
CA ASN A 53 78.59 -49.36 76.19
C ASN A 53 77.22 -49.63 76.79
N GLY A 54 76.40 -50.41 76.10
CA GLY A 54 75.07 -50.69 76.59
C GLY A 54 74.41 -51.89 75.95
N THR A 55 73.23 -52.21 76.45
CA THR A 55 72.40 -53.32 76.00
C THR A 55 71.03 -52.83 75.55
N PHE A 56 70.63 -53.19 74.32
CA PHE A 56 69.23 -53.06 73.90
C PHE A 56 68.43 -54.29 74.33
N THR A 57 67.22 -54.06 74.81
CA THR A 57 66.22 -55.09 75.09
C THR A 57 64.90 -54.71 74.41
N CYS A 58 64.10 -55.71 74.02
CA CYS A 58 62.72 -55.49 73.54
C CYS A 58 61.75 -56.18 74.50
N SER A 59 60.72 -55.46 74.96
CA SER A 59 59.70 -56.02 75.86
C SER A 59 58.84 -57.12 75.23
N ASN A 60 58.70 -57.11 73.89
CA ASN A 60 57.95 -58.09 73.12
C ASN A 60 58.77 -58.59 71.93
N LYS A 61 59.68 -59.53 72.18
CA LYS A 61 60.60 -60.06 71.16
C LYS A 61 59.88 -60.69 69.96
N ASP A 62 58.68 -61.22 70.16
CA ASP A 62 57.94 -61.91 69.09
C ASP A 62 57.35 -60.93 68.05
N MET A 63 57.35 -59.62 68.37
CA MET A 63 57.02 -58.54 67.44
C MET A 63 58.14 -58.26 66.44
N ILE A 64 59.37 -58.73 66.70
CA ILE A 64 60.55 -58.42 65.91
C ILE A 64 61.10 -59.69 65.27
N SER A 65 61.25 -59.70 63.94
CA SER A 65 61.85 -60.83 63.22
C SER A 65 63.33 -60.63 62.90
N ASP A 66 63.79 -59.38 62.76
CA ASP A 66 65.20 -59.04 62.52
C ASP A 66 65.49 -57.62 63.03
N ILE A 67 66.71 -57.35 63.49
CA ILE A 67 67.19 -56.00 63.80
C ILE A 67 68.59 -55.81 63.23
N GLN A 68 68.76 -54.76 62.44
CA GLN A 68 70.05 -54.36 61.89
C GLN A 68 70.42 -52.99 62.43
N MET A 69 71.67 -52.82 62.86
CA MET A 69 72.18 -51.51 63.27
C MET A 69 72.96 -50.90 62.12
N ASP A 70 72.64 -49.66 61.75
CA ASP A 70 73.40 -48.93 60.75
C ASP A 70 74.62 -48.30 61.43
N THR A 71 75.77 -49.00 61.40
CA THR A 71 77.04 -48.44 61.89
C THR A 71 78.17 -48.77 60.92
N ASP A 72 78.94 -47.73 60.56
CA ASP A 72 80.15 -47.83 59.75
C ASP A 72 81.33 -48.52 60.48
N ASN A 73 81.18 -48.98 61.73
CA ASN A 73 82.20 -49.74 62.45
C ASN A 73 81.69 -50.45 63.72
N TYR A 74 82.14 -51.71 63.87
CA TYR A 74 82.06 -52.66 65.00
C TYR A 74 80.91 -53.69 65.08
N LEU A 75 81.32 -54.92 65.41
CA LEU A 75 80.55 -56.18 65.45
C LEU A 75 79.45 -56.16 66.53
N VAL A 76 78.21 -56.39 66.10
CA VAL A 76 77.05 -56.66 66.95
C VAL A 76 76.68 -58.13 66.80
N THR A 77 76.45 -58.85 67.90
CA THR A 77 75.92 -60.23 67.88
C THR A 77 74.51 -60.21 68.46
N PHE A 78 73.48 -60.43 67.62
CA PHE A 78 72.11 -60.63 68.11
C PHE A 78 72.01 -62.01 68.75
N ASN A 79 71.55 -62.08 69.99
CA ASN A 79 71.20 -63.35 70.63
C ASN A 79 69.68 -63.57 70.53
N GLU A 80 69.28 -64.30 69.48
CA GLU A 80 67.89 -64.67 69.17
C GLU A 80 67.13 -65.27 70.38
N ASN A 81 67.85 -65.92 71.32
CA ASN A 81 67.23 -66.56 72.48
C ASN A 81 66.92 -65.60 73.65
N THR A 82 67.60 -64.45 73.71
CA THR A 82 67.51 -63.52 74.86
C THR A 82 66.91 -62.17 74.49
N GLY A 83 66.88 -61.78 73.21
CA GLY A 83 66.39 -60.47 72.78
C GLY A 83 67.28 -59.31 73.22
N VAL A 84 68.54 -59.60 73.59
CA VAL A 84 69.53 -58.62 74.06
C VAL A 84 70.55 -58.35 72.95
N PHE A 85 70.87 -57.07 72.72
CA PHE A 85 71.95 -56.63 71.83
C PHE A 85 73.00 -55.88 72.63
N MET A 86 74.29 -56.18 72.45
CA MET A 86 75.36 -55.37 73.05
C MET A 86 75.88 -54.36 72.04
N TYR A 87 75.92 -53.08 72.44
CA TYR A 87 76.56 -51.99 71.73
C TYR A 87 77.89 -51.65 72.40
N HIS A 88 78.96 -51.61 71.61
CA HIS A 88 80.27 -51.14 72.05
C HIS A 88 80.54 -49.76 71.46
N GLY A 89 80.80 -48.79 72.34
CA GLY A 89 80.74 -47.36 72.02
C GLY A 89 81.66 -46.87 70.90
N SER A 90 81.16 -45.88 70.14
CA SER A 90 81.97 -45.07 69.22
C SER A 90 82.93 -44.14 69.99
N GLN A 91 84.13 -43.89 69.43
CA GLN A 91 85.08 -42.89 69.94
C GLN A 91 84.63 -41.44 69.66
N ALA A 92 83.51 -41.24 68.96
CA ALA A 92 82.98 -39.93 68.61
C ALA A 92 82.30 -39.25 69.82
N ILE A 93 82.49 -37.92 69.90
CA ILE A 93 81.64 -37.02 70.69
C ILE A 93 80.42 -36.73 69.81
N ASP A 94 79.22 -36.91 70.37
CA ASP A 94 77.93 -36.85 69.67
C ASP A 94 77.76 -37.98 68.64
N PHE A 95 76.80 -38.88 68.86
CA PHE A 95 76.55 -39.99 67.94
C PHE A 95 75.08 -40.40 67.93
N VAL A 96 74.68 -41.02 66.82
CA VAL A 96 73.34 -41.58 66.63
C VAL A 96 73.47 -43.10 66.49
N ILE A 97 72.66 -43.82 67.24
CA ILE A 97 72.48 -45.27 67.07
C ILE A 97 71.20 -45.46 66.27
N THR A 98 71.32 -45.93 65.03
CA THR A 98 70.18 -46.19 64.15
C THR A 98 69.90 -47.69 64.10
N LEU A 99 68.67 -48.07 64.43
CA LEU A 99 68.18 -49.45 64.34
C LEU A 99 67.15 -49.55 63.22
N ASN A 100 67.38 -50.46 62.28
CA ASN A 100 66.42 -50.91 61.29
C ASN A 100 65.80 -52.22 61.79
N ILE A 101 64.55 -52.15 62.25
CA ILE A 101 63.84 -53.24 62.90
C ILE A 101 62.82 -53.80 61.91
N THR A 102 62.98 -55.06 61.53
CA THR A 102 61.97 -55.78 60.74
C THR A 102 60.91 -56.35 61.67
N ILE A 103 59.67 -55.89 61.50
CA ILE A 103 58.52 -56.36 62.27
C ILE A 103 58.07 -57.72 61.77
N ALA A 104 57.82 -58.64 62.69
CA ALA A 104 57.34 -59.97 62.36
C ALA A 104 55.96 -59.93 61.66
N ASN A 105 55.77 -60.77 60.64
CA ASN A 105 54.47 -60.92 59.97
C ASN A 105 53.35 -61.44 60.91
N THR A 106 53.74 -62.01 62.06
CA THR A 106 52.82 -62.51 63.09
C THR A 106 52.40 -61.45 64.12
N ALA A 107 53.02 -60.26 64.08
CA ALA A 107 52.68 -59.15 64.99
C ALA A 107 51.23 -58.71 64.74
N LYS A 108 50.50 -58.43 65.82
CA LYS A 108 49.08 -58.12 65.80
C LYS A 108 48.86 -56.65 66.12
N ILE A 109 47.77 -56.09 65.60
CA ILE A 109 47.31 -54.74 65.94
C ILE A 109 47.24 -54.59 67.45
N GLY A 110 47.82 -53.49 67.96
CA GLY A 110 47.90 -53.22 69.39
C GLY A 110 49.04 -53.92 70.12
N ASP A 111 49.83 -54.78 69.46
CA ASP A 111 51.10 -55.26 70.01
C ASP A 111 52.04 -54.06 70.16
N GLU A 112 52.76 -54.01 71.28
CA GLU A 112 53.78 -53.02 71.56
C GLU A 112 55.11 -53.71 71.91
N CYS A 113 56.22 -53.14 71.44
CA CYS A 113 57.57 -53.47 71.91
C CYS A 113 58.25 -52.19 72.39
N VAL A 114 58.58 -52.15 73.67
CA VAL A 114 59.46 -51.14 74.24
C VAL A 114 60.90 -51.58 73.96
N ILE A 115 61.55 -50.89 73.03
CA ILE A 115 63.00 -50.99 72.81
C ILE A 115 63.66 -50.13 73.88
N GLN A 116 64.37 -50.75 74.80
CA GLN A 116 65.10 -50.05 75.87
C GLN A 116 66.59 -50.25 75.69
N PHE A 117 67.35 -49.16 75.67
CA PHE A 117 68.81 -49.16 75.69
C PHE A 117 69.30 -48.80 77.08
N GLU A 118 69.87 -49.75 77.79
CA GLU A 118 70.51 -49.54 79.08
C GLU A 118 72.01 -49.40 78.89
N TYR A 119 72.62 -48.31 79.33
CA TYR A 119 74.04 -48.02 79.10
C TYR A 119 74.73 -47.49 80.36
N GLU A 120 76.03 -47.75 80.42
CA GLU A 120 76.89 -47.25 81.48
C GLU A 120 77.35 -45.81 81.17
N ILE A 121 77.20 -44.91 82.14
CA ILE A 121 77.69 -43.53 82.03
C ILE A 121 79.20 -43.54 82.34
N PRO A 122 80.08 -43.14 81.39
CA PRO A 122 81.51 -43.10 81.65
C PRO A 122 81.83 -42.06 82.74
N ASP A 123 82.47 -42.50 83.84
CA ASP A 123 82.87 -41.62 84.95
C ASP A 123 83.88 -40.56 84.46
N ALA A 124 83.58 -39.28 84.74
CA ALA A 124 84.42 -38.15 84.34
C ALA A 124 85.66 -37.97 85.24
N GLU A 125 85.76 -38.65 86.39
CA GLU A 125 86.90 -38.52 87.32
C GLU A 125 87.65 -39.84 87.52
N ALA A 126 88.78 -39.98 86.80
CA ALA A 126 89.71 -41.09 86.99
C ALA A 126 90.39 -41.03 88.37
N GLY A 127 89.91 -41.81 89.35
CA GLY A 127 90.68 -41.96 90.59
C GLY A 127 90.04 -42.63 91.81
N LEU A 128 88.75 -42.95 91.81
CA LEU A 128 88.09 -43.64 92.94
C LEU A 128 87.28 -44.85 92.44
N PRO A 129 87.16 -45.94 93.23
CA PRO A 129 86.22 -47.01 92.90
C PRO A 129 84.79 -46.51 93.12
N SER A 130 84.22 -45.89 92.11
CA SER A 130 82.80 -45.52 92.03
C SER A 130 81.97 -46.73 91.58
N ILE A 131 80.71 -46.75 92.01
CA ILE A 131 79.73 -47.75 91.57
C ILE A 131 79.30 -47.31 90.16
N PRO A 132 79.28 -48.18 89.14
CA PRO A 132 78.87 -47.76 87.79
C PRO A 132 77.45 -47.20 87.82
N GLU A 133 77.28 -45.99 87.28
CA GLU A 133 75.98 -45.34 87.13
C GLU A 133 75.41 -45.73 85.76
N TYR A 134 74.24 -46.38 85.78
CA TYR A 134 73.53 -46.80 84.57
C TYR A 134 72.38 -45.86 84.27
N SER A 135 72.18 -45.55 82.99
CA SER A 135 71.02 -44.83 82.47
C SER A 135 70.33 -45.68 81.41
N TYR A 136 69.09 -45.32 81.08
CA TYR A 136 68.39 -45.95 79.96
C TYR A 136 67.55 -44.97 79.17
N ASP A 137 67.45 -45.24 77.87
CA ASP A 137 66.53 -44.58 76.95
C ASP A 137 65.58 -45.62 76.35
N LYS A 138 64.37 -45.20 75.97
CA LYS A 138 63.38 -46.12 75.40
C LYS A 138 62.60 -45.52 74.22
N ILE A 139 62.23 -46.40 73.30
CA ILE A 139 61.30 -46.13 72.20
C ILE A 139 60.25 -47.24 72.19
N THR A 140 58.98 -46.87 72.15
CA THR A 140 57.90 -47.85 72.04
C THR A 140 57.48 -48.01 70.60
N LEU A 141 57.71 -49.18 70.03
CA LEU A 141 57.08 -49.57 68.78
C LEU A 141 55.65 -50.05 69.07
N TYR A 142 54.71 -49.73 68.19
CA TYR A 142 53.35 -50.25 68.27
C TYR A 142 52.79 -50.57 66.89
N ILE A 143 52.03 -51.66 66.79
CA ILE A 143 51.48 -52.11 65.51
C ILE A 143 50.19 -51.38 65.16
N ILE A 144 50.20 -50.78 63.98
CA ILE A 144 49.05 -50.18 63.32
C ILE A 144 48.76 -50.92 62.00
N ASP A 145 47.50 -50.94 61.60
CA ASP A 145 47.03 -51.38 60.28
C ASP A 145 46.26 -50.26 59.55
N TYR A 146 46.75 -49.90 58.36
CA TYR A 146 46.15 -48.89 57.45
C TYR A 146 45.27 -49.49 56.36
N SER A 147 45.18 -50.81 56.24
CA SER A 147 44.60 -51.51 55.09
C SER A 147 43.17 -51.07 54.76
N GLU A 148 42.31 -50.92 55.77
CA GLU A 148 40.93 -50.48 55.57
C GLU A 148 40.85 -49.00 55.16
N LEU A 149 41.71 -48.15 55.71
CA LEU A 149 41.77 -46.73 55.33
C LEU A 149 42.22 -46.58 53.87
N GLU A 150 43.28 -47.28 53.48
CA GLU A 150 43.77 -47.33 52.11
C GLU A 150 42.71 -47.88 51.14
N ALA A 151 41.96 -48.91 51.55
CA ALA A 151 40.88 -49.46 50.75
C ALA A 151 39.75 -48.44 50.50
N GLN A 152 39.36 -47.65 51.51
CA GLN A 152 38.35 -46.60 51.33
C GLN A 152 38.87 -45.43 50.49
N ILE A 153 40.13 -45.03 50.64
CA ILE A 153 40.78 -44.01 49.77
C ILE A 153 40.75 -44.49 48.31
N ALA A 154 41.15 -45.74 48.06
CA ALA A 154 41.12 -46.33 46.72
C ALA A 154 39.68 -46.44 46.16
N ARG A 155 38.69 -46.74 47.01
CA ARG A 155 37.28 -46.75 46.62
C ARG A 155 36.82 -45.35 46.16
N THR A 156 37.20 -44.30 46.88
CA THR A 156 36.88 -42.91 46.52
C THR A 156 37.48 -42.51 45.18
N ALA A 157 38.72 -42.92 44.89
CA ALA A 157 39.40 -42.63 43.62
C ALA A 157 38.69 -43.20 42.38
N ASN A 158 37.80 -44.18 42.55
CA ASN A 158 37.01 -44.78 41.47
C ASN A 158 35.65 -44.10 41.25
N LEU A 159 35.32 -43.06 42.01
CA LEU A 159 34.06 -42.33 41.90
C LEU A 159 34.19 -41.13 40.94
N VAL A 160 33.11 -40.82 40.22
CA VAL A 160 33.04 -39.67 39.30
C VAL A 160 32.26 -38.54 39.97
N GLU A 161 32.96 -37.49 40.40
CA GLU A 161 32.37 -36.31 41.08
C GLU A 161 31.11 -35.79 40.36
N ASP A 162 31.14 -35.75 39.04
CA ASP A 162 30.04 -35.22 38.24
C ASP A 162 28.73 -36.02 38.30
N GLU A 163 28.75 -37.25 38.82
CA GLU A 163 27.54 -38.06 39.03
C GLU A 163 26.79 -37.72 40.33
N TYR A 164 27.39 -36.95 41.26
CA TYR A 164 26.88 -36.74 42.61
C TYR A 164 26.55 -35.28 42.94
N THR A 165 25.66 -35.03 43.90
CA THR A 165 25.33 -33.67 44.34
C THR A 165 26.54 -32.99 44.98
N THR A 166 26.68 -31.68 44.79
CA THR A 166 27.79 -30.90 45.37
C THR A 166 27.85 -31.05 46.90
N GLU A 167 26.70 -31.12 47.57
CA GLU A 167 26.60 -31.24 49.01
C GLU A 167 27.13 -32.60 49.51
N SER A 168 26.66 -33.71 48.93
CA SER A 168 27.13 -35.05 49.32
C SER A 168 28.60 -35.30 48.96
N TRP A 169 29.07 -34.77 47.82
CA TRP A 169 30.47 -34.87 47.41
C TRP A 169 31.42 -34.10 48.34
N THR A 170 31.00 -32.94 48.86
CA THR A 170 31.81 -32.15 49.80
C THR A 170 32.10 -32.96 51.08
N ILE A 171 31.12 -33.73 51.57
CA ILE A 171 31.29 -34.60 52.76
C ILE A 171 32.34 -35.69 52.50
N VAL A 172 32.34 -36.30 51.31
CA VAL A 172 33.37 -37.28 50.92
C VAL A 172 34.75 -36.64 50.85
N LYS A 173 34.85 -35.43 50.29
CA LYS A 173 36.12 -34.70 50.20
C LYS A 173 36.71 -34.40 51.58
N ASP A 174 35.91 -33.90 52.51
CA ASP A 174 36.37 -33.60 53.87
C ASP A 174 36.82 -34.87 54.61
N ALA A 175 36.10 -35.98 54.45
CA ALA A 175 36.47 -37.25 55.05
C ALA A 175 37.73 -37.86 54.40
N LEU A 176 37.91 -37.66 53.08
CA LEU A 176 39.10 -38.09 52.34
C LEU A 176 40.34 -37.30 52.78
N ASP A 177 40.24 -35.98 52.88
CA ASP A 177 41.34 -35.12 53.34
C ASP A 177 41.80 -35.53 54.75
N LYS A 178 40.85 -35.85 55.65
CA LYS A 178 41.16 -36.38 56.98
C LYS A 178 41.84 -37.76 56.91
N ALA A 179 41.33 -38.67 56.09
CA ALA A 179 41.91 -39.99 55.89
C ALA A 179 43.36 -39.92 55.37
N GLU A 180 43.60 -39.11 54.35
CA GLU A 180 44.93 -38.93 53.76
C GLU A 180 45.93 -38.31 54.76
N SER A 181 45.48 -37.40 55.62
CA SER A 181 46.35 -36.78 56.64
C SER A 181 46.90 -37.77 57.67
N LEU A 182 46.20 -38.88 57.90
CA LEU A 182 46.58 -39.90 58.88
C LEU A 182 47.58 -40.93 58.33
N LEU A 183 47.75 -41.03 57.00
CA LEU A 183 48.71 -41.97 56.39
C LEU A 183 50.13 -41.66 56.88
N GLY A 184 50.69 -42.58 57.67
CA GLY A 184 52.04 -42.46 58.26
C GLY A 184 52.16 -41.52 59.47
N ASN A 185 51.07 -40.86 59.88
CA ASN A 185 51.07 -39.90 61.00
C ASN A 185 50.14 -40.29 62.16
N ALA A 186 49.36 -41.36 62.03
CA ALA A 186 48.46 -41.80 63.07
C ALA A 186 49.22 -42.22 64.34
N THR A 187 48.64 -41.91 65.49
CA THR A 187 49.21 -42.23 66.81
C THR A 187 48.53 -43.43 67.49
N THR A 188 47.34 -43.79 67.00
CA THR A 188 46.52 -44.90 67.50
C THR A 188 45.77 -45.60 66.36
N GLN A 189 45.41 -46.87 66.56
CA GLN A 189 44.58 -47.61 65.62
C GLN A 189 43.15 -47.04 65.53
N ASP A 190 42.64 -46.46 66.62
CA ASP A 190 41.29 -45.88 66.67
C ASP A 190 41.17 -44.69 65.71
N GLU A 191 42.19 -43.83 65.61
CA GLU A 191 42.20 -42.71 64.66
C GLU A 191 42.01 -43.18 63.20
N ILE A 192 42.68 -44.28 62.82
CA ILE A 192 42.61 -44.85 61.49
C ILE A 192 41.25 -45.50 61.25
N THR A 193 40.78 -46.27 62.24
CA THR A 193 39.49 -46.97 62.17
C THR A 193 38.33 -45.97 62.06
N ASP A 194 38.39 -44.89 62.83
CA ASP A 194 37.42 -43.80 62.80
C ASP A 194 37.45 -43.04 61.47
N ALA A 195 38.64 -42.75 60.93
CA ALA A 195 38.77 -42.08 59.63
C ALA A 195 38.29 -42.96 58.47
N ALA A 196 38.63 -44.26 58.49
CA ALA A 196 38.18 -45.21 57.49
C ALA A 196 36.65 -45.36 57.54
N THR A 197 36.08 -45.45 58.74
CA THR A 197 34.62 -45.50 58.95
C THR A 197 33.94 -44.21 58.50
N ALA A 198 34.51 -43.05 58.82
CA ALA A 198 33.97 -41.76 58.39
C ALA A 198 33.97 -41.63 56.87
N LEU A 199 35.07 -41.99 56.19
CA LEU A 199 35.16 -41.98 54.74
C LEU A 199 34.19 -42.98 54.10
N LYS A 200 34.11 -44.20 54.63
CA LYS A 200 33.14 -45.21 54.18
C LYS A 200 31.70 -44.69 54.27
N ASN A 201 31.33 -44.10 55.40
CA ASN A 201 29.99 -43.55 55.62
C ASN A 201 29.69 -42.38 54.68
N ALA A 202 30.68 -41.51 54.43
CA ALA A 202 30.53 -40.42 53.47
C ALA A 202 30.30 -40.95 52.05
N ILE A 203 31.06 -41.97 51.62
CA ILE A 203 30.89 -42.62 50.30
C ILE A 203 29.51 -43.27 50.20
N ASP A 204 29.09 -44.00 51.23
CA ASP A 204 27.79 -44.70 51.23
C ASP A 204 26.59 -43.73 51.28
N ALA A 205 26.81 -42.49 51.75
CA ALA A 205 25.83 -41.41 51.80
C ALA A 205 25.80 -40.52 50.53
N LEU A 206 26.57 -40.86 49.50
CA LEU A 206 26.59 -40.10 48.25
C LEU A 206 25.22 -40.08 47.58
N GLU A 207 24.77 -38.87 47.23
CA GLU A 207 23.51 -38.65 46.53
C GLU A 207 23.80 -38.38 45.07
N LYS A 208 23.25 -39.19 44.17
CA LYS A 208 23.39 -38.95 42.73
C LYS A 208 22.70 -37.64 42.34
N LYS A 209 23.29 -36.87 41.41
CA LYS A 209 22.62 -35.72 40.81
C LYS A 209 21.27 -36.17 40.24
N PRO A 210 20.21 -35.37 40.38
CA PRO A 210 18.94 -35.68 39.75
C PRO A 210 19.15 -35.80 38.24
N VAL A 211 18.59 -36.86 37.65
CA VAL A 211 18.58 -37.04 36.20
C VAL A 211 17.70 -35.95 35.60
N VAL A 212 18.31 -34.95 34.97
CA VAL A 212 17.57 -33.94 34.19
C VAL A 212 17.19 -34.57 32.86
N ILE A 213 15.91 -34.90 32.69
CA ILE A 213 15.39 -35.36 31.40
C ILE A 213 15.32 -34.13 30.48
N PRO A 214 16.04 -34.10 29.35
CA PRO A 214 15.95 -32.98 28.42
C PRO A 214 14.53 -32.92 27.85
N LEU A 215 13.94 -31.72 27.86
CA LEU A 215 12.61 -31.48 27.31
C LEU A 215 12.64 -31.50 25.78
N ASP A 216 11.65 -32.12 25.15
CA ASP A 216 11.52 -32.19 23.69
C ASP A 216 10.58 -31.10 23.17
N TYR A 217 11.15 -30.17 22.39
CA TYR A 217 10.45 -29.03 21.77
C TYR A 217 10.10 -29.24 20.30
N THR A 218 10.38 -30.43 19.74
CA THR A 218 10.29 -30.68 18.29
C THR A 218 8.92 -30.33 17.72
N GLU A 219 7.85 -30.83 18.34
CA GLU A 219 6.49 -30.58 17.87
C GLU A 219 6.04 -29.12 18.04
N LEU A 220 6.41 -28.48 19.16
CA LEU A 220 6.10 -27.07 19.39
C LEU A 220 6.74 -26.18 18.31
N ASN A 221 8.02 -26.41 18.01
CA ASN A 221 8.75 -25.66 16.99
C ASN A 221 8.16 -25.89 15.59
N ASN A 222 7.73 -27.11 15.27
CA ASN A 222 7.07 -27.41 13.99
C ASN A 222 5.76 -26.64 13.84
N GLN A 223 4.92 -26.58 14.89
CA GLN A 223 3.68 -25.82 14.86
C GLN A 223 3.93 -24.32 14.73
N ILE A 224 4.91 -23.77 15.47
CA ILE A 224 5.31 -22.36 15.36
C ILE A 224 5.70 -22.02 13.91
N ALA A 225 6.59 -22.81 13.30
CA ALA A 225 7.05 -22.58 11.94
C ALA A 225 5.91 -22.67 10.91
N ARG A 226 4.99 -23.63 11.08
CA ARG A 226 3.79 -23.76 10.24
C ARG A 226 2.90 -22.53 10.34
N THR A 227 2.69 -22.01 11.55
CA THR A 227 1.86 -20.83 11.80
C THR A 227 2.49 -19.56 11.23
N GLU A 228 3.80 -19.38 11.37
CA GLU A 228 4.52 -18.21 10.83
C GLU A 228 4.49 -18.15 9.29
N GLY A 229 4.24 -19.27 8.62
CA GLY A 229 4.04 -19.33 7.17
C GLY A 229 2.64 -18.93 6.69
N LEU A 230 1.70 -18.62 7.59
CA LEU A 230 0.34 -18.21 7.24
C LEU A 230 0.26 -16.71 6.96
N VAL A 231 -0.59 -16.32 6.00
CA VAL A 231 -0.81 -14.92 5.63
C VAL A 231 -2.09 -14.42 6.30
N GLU A 232 -1.99 -13.45 7.20
CA GLU A 232 -3.11 -12.87 7.97
C GLU A 232 -4.29 -12.47 7.08
N ASP A 233 -4.00 -11.88 5.92
CA ASP A 233 -5.03 -11.39 5.00
C ASP A 233 -5.92 -12.49 4.41
N ASP A 234 -5.51 -13.75 4.44
CA ASP A 234 -6.29 -14.88 3.93
C ASP A 234 -7.37 -15.37 4.89
N TYR A 235 -7.37 -14.94 6.17
CA TYR A 235 -8.19 -15.50 7.25
C TYR A 235 -9.10 -14.49 7.94
N THR A 236 -10.21 -14.93 8.53
CA THR A 236 -11.14 -14.06 9.27
C THR A 236 -10.51 -13.57 10.57
N ALA A 237 -10.80 -12.32 10.96
CA ALA A 237 -10.26 -11.75 12.20
C ALA A 237 -10.72 -12.53 13.45
N GLU A 238 -11.92 -13.10 13.41
CA GLU A 238 -12.52 -13.90 14.49
C GLU A 238 -11.73 -15.16 14.80
N THR A 239 -11.13 -15.79 13.78
CA THR A 239 -10.31 -17.01 13.96
C THR A 239 -8.81 -16.72 14.02
N TRP A 240 -8.35 -15.63 13.40
CA TRP A 240 -6.95 -15.22 13.43
C TRP A 240 -6.49 -14.78 14.83
N GLY A 241 -7.30 -14.00 15.56
CA GLY A 241 -6.96 -13.51 16.90
C GLY A 241 -6.57 -14.61 17.89
N PRO A 242 -7.44 -15.63 18.12
CA PRO A 242 -7.11 -16.77 18.98
C PRO A 242 -5.88 -17.56 18.54
N MET A 243 -5.64 -17.67 17.22
CA MET A 243 -4.44 -18.32 16.69
C MET A 243 -3.17 -17.50 16.98
N ALA A 244 -3.22 -16.18 16.82
CA ALA A 244 -2.11 -15.30 17.14
C ALA A 244 -1.75 -15.34 18.64
N ASP A 245 -2.76 -15.41 19.52
CA ASP A 245 -2.57 -15.58 20.96
C ASP A 245 -1.91 -16.93 21.30
N ALA A 246 -2.38 -18.02 20.67
CA ALA A 246 -1.78 -19.34 20.85
C ALA A 246 -0.33 -19.39 20.34
N LEU A 247 -0.01 -18.68 19.25
CA LEU A 247 1.36 -18.55 18.74
C LEU A 247 2.25 -17.79 19.73
N ALA A 248 1.75 -16.70 20.32
CA ALA A 248 2.48 -15.93 21.31
C ALA A 248 2.78 -16.77 22.57
N ALA A 249 1.79 -17.52 23.06
CA ALA A 249 1.95 -18.44 24.18
C ALA A 249 2.96 -19.56 23.88
N ALA A 250 2.90 -20.15 22.68
CA ALA A 250 3.85 -21.16 22.23
C ALA A 250 5.29 -20.61 22.19
N LYS A 251 5.50 -19.41 21.62
CA LYS A 251 6.82 -18.76 21.56
C LYS A 251 7.40 -18.46 22.94
N ALA A 252 6.56 -18.04 23.89
CA ALA A 252 7.00 -17.74 25.25
C ALA A 252 7.57 -18.97 25.98
N LEU A 253 7.10 -20.17 25.64
CA LEU A 253 7.54 -21.43 26.24
C LEU A 253 8.84 -22.00 25.67
N VAL A 254 9.26 -21.56 24.48
CA VAL A 254 10.51 -22.00 23.86
C VAL A 254 11.68 -21.69 24.81
N ASN A 255 12.38 -22.73 25.26
CA ASN A 255 13.48 -22.69 26.24
C ASN A 255 13.12 -22.18 27.66
N ASN A 256 11.85 -21.96 27.96
CA ASN A 256 11.39 -21.50 29.29
C ASN A 256 10.45 -22.49 29.99
N ALA A 257 9.99 -23.54 29.30
CA ALA A 257 9.15 -24.58 29.89
C ALA A 257 9.89 -25.33 31.01
N THR A 258 9.14 -25.68 32.06
CA THR A 258 9.64 -26.43 33.23
C THR A 258 9.25 -27.91 33.16
N THR A 259 8.26 -28.27 32.34
CA THR A 259 7.78 -29.65 32.18
C THR A 259 7.46 -29.98 30.72
N GLN A 260 7.46 -31.27 30.38
CA GLN A 260 7.09 -31.75 29.03
C GLN A 260 5.60 -31.52 28.73
N ASP A 261 4.75 -31.50 29.77
CA ASP A 261 3.32 -31.27 29.63
C ASP A 261 3.03 -29.84 29.17
N GLU A 262 3.75 -28.83 29.67
CA GLU A 262 3.63 -27.43 29.21
C GLU A 262 3.88 -27.31 27.71
N ILE A 263 4.94 -27.96 27.21
CA ILE A 263 5.32 -27.96 25.79
C ILE A 263 4.23 -28.65 24.95
N THR A 264 3.81 -29.84 25.38
CA THR A 264 2.82 -30.66 24.67
C THR A 264 1.47 -29.95 24.59
N ASN A 265 1.04 -29.30 25.69
CA ASN A 265 -0.19 -28.53 25.75
C ASN A 265 -0.14 -27.30 24.84
N ALA A 266 0.98 -26.57 24.83
CA ALA A 266 1.14 -25.41 23.97
C ALA A 266 1.16 -25.78 22.48
N ALA A 267 1.83 -26.87 22.11
CA ALA A 267 1.84 -27.38 20.75
C ALA A 267 0.42 -27.79 20.29
N THR A 268 -0.33 -28.47 21.16
CA THR A 268 -1.72 -28.86 20.90
C THR A 268 -2.63 -27.66 20.78
N ALA A 269 -2.50 -26.67 21.67
CA ALA A 269 -3.29 -25.44 21.63
C ALA A 269 -3.05 -24.65 20.33
N LEU A 270 -1.79 -24.49 19.93
CA LEU A 270 -1.43 -23.85 18.67
C LEU A 270 -1.98 -24.62 17.46
N LYS A 271 -1.81 -25.95 17.45
CA LYS A 271 -2.37 -26.81 16.41
C LYS A 271 -3.88 -26.64 16.28
N ASN A 272 -4.61 -26.68 17.39
CA ASN A 272 -6.06 -26.52 17.39
C ASN A 272 -6.48 -25.13 16.87
N ALA A 273 -5.73 -24.09 17.22
CA ALA A 273 -6.01 -22.74 16.73
C ALA A 273 -5.73 -22.59 15.23
N ILE A 274 -4.69 -23.24 14.70
CA ILE A 274 -4.45 -23.33 13.24
C ILE A 274 -5.59 -24.09 12.56
N ASP A 275 -6.02 -25.22 13.10
CA ASP A 275 -7.09 -26.04 12.52
C ASP A 275 -8.47 -25.34 12.56
N ALA A 276 -8.64 -24.37 13.47
CA ALA A 276 -9.84 -23.53 13.60
C ALA A 276 -9.84 -22.29 12.68
N LEU A 277 -8.77 -22.05 11.92
CA LEU A 277 -8.70 -20.90 11.03
C LEU A 277 -9.73 -20.99 9.90
N GLU A 278 -10.51 -19.93 9.75
CA GLU A 278 -11.48 -19.78 8.66
C GLU A 278 -10.93 -18.80 7.63
N LYS A 279 -10.87 -19.23 6.36
CA LYS A 279 -10.45 -18.35 5.27
C LYS A 279 -11.50 -17.27 5.03
N LYS A 280 -11.07 -16.05 4.71
CA LYS A 280 -11.98 -15.02 4.22
C LYS A 280 -12.71 -15.54 2.97
N PRO A 281 -13.99 -15.20 2.79
CA PRO A 281 -14.71 -15.57 1.58
C PRO A 281 -13.98 -14.98 0.37
N VAL A 282 -13.78 -15.80 -0.67
CA VAL A 282 -13.22 -15.34 -1.93
C VAL A 282 -14.24 -14.41 -2.58
N VAL A 283 -14.01 -13.10 -2.46
CA VAL A 283 -14.76 -12.10 -3.21
C VAL A 283 -14.22 -12.08 -4.63
N THR A 284 -14.96 -12.65 -5.57
CA THR A 284 -14.68 -12.43 -6.99
C THR A 284 -14.86 -10.94 -7.29
N PRO A 285 -13.85 -10.25 -7.85
CA PRO A 285 -14.00 -8.86 -8.25
C PRO A 285 -15.21 -8.71 -9.19
N LEU A 286 -16.04 -7.70 -8.94
CA LEU A 286 -17.18 -7.40 -9.80
C LEU A 286 -16.68 -6.94 -11.18
N ASN A 287 -17.34 -7.41 -12.24
CA ASN A 287 -17.07 -7.02 -13.62
C ASN A 287 -18.00 -5.86 -14.01
N TYR A 288 -17.42 -4.72 -14.39
CA TYR A 288 -18.11 -3.49 -14.77
C TYR A 288 -18.06 -3.17 -16.27
N ASP A 289 -17.55 -4.08 -17.11
CA ASP A 289 -17.28 -3.80 -18.52
C ASP A 289 -18.54 -3.39 -19.30
N GLU A 290 -19.63 -4.15 -19.15
CA GLU A 290 -20.91 -3.84 -19.81
C GLU A 290 -21.50 -2.53 -19.27
N LEU A 291 -21.46 -2.31 -17.95
CA LEU A 291 -21.95 -1.06 -17.33
C LEU A 291 -21.21 0.16 -17.88
N ASN A 292 -19.87 0.08 -17.95
CA ASN A 292 -19.04 1.14 -18.52
C ASN A 292 -19.32 1.36 -20.01
N ALA A 293 -19.57 0.30 -20.78
CA ALA A 293 -19.95 0.40 -22.18
C ALA A 293 -21.28 1.15 -22.37
N GLN A 294 -22.30 0.84 -21.55
CA GLN A 294 -23.60 1.52 -21.60
C GLN A 294 -23.51 2.98 -21.15
N ILE A 295 -22.71 3.28 -20.11
CA ILE A 295 -22.44 4.68 -19.69
C ILE A 295 -21.85 5.48 -20.84
N LYS A 296 -20.85 4.91 -21.54
CA LYS A 296 -20.23 5.56 -22.69
C LYS A 296 -21.22 5.75 -23.87
N ASP A 297 -22.09 4.78 -24.14
CA ASP A 297 -23.10 4.92 -25.20
C ASP A 297 -24.12 6.02 -24.85
N ALA A 298 -24.59 6.09 -23.60
CA ALA A 298 -25.47 7.17 -23.13
C ALA A 298 -24.81 8.55 -23.25
N GLU A 299 -23.55 8.68 -22.83
CA GLU A 299 -22.78 9.94 -22.92
C GLU A 299 -22.49 10.39 -24.36
N SER A 300 -22.61 9.49 -25.34
CA SER A 300 -22.42 9.82 -26.75
C SER A 300 -23.67 10.36 -27.45
N LYS A 301 -24.84 10.30 -26.80
CA LYS A 301 -26.11 10.79 -27.37
C LYS A 301 -26.19 12.31 -27.28
N ASP A 302 -26.91 12.92 -28.22
CA ASP A 302 -27.13 14.38 -28.28
C ASP A 302 -28.55 14.72 -27.79
N GLU A 303 -28.65 15.48 -26.70
CA GLU A 303 -29.93 15.93 -26.12
C GLU A 303 -30.85 16.59 -27.15
N ASP A 304 -30.27 17.34 -28.10
CA ASP A 304 -31.07 18.10 -29.05
C ASP A 304 -31.82 17.24 -30.05
N GLN A 305 -31.42 15.97 -30.20
CA GLN A 305 -32.06 15.01 -31.11
C GLN A 305 -33.27 14.29 -30.50
N TYR A 306 -33.46 14.33 -29.17
CA TYR A 306 -34.46 13.52 -28.48
C TYR A 306 -35.50 14.34 -27.73
N THR A 307 -36.68 13.77 -27.49
CA THR A 307 -37.74 14.43 -26.71
C THR A 307 -37.33 14.59 -25.24
N THR A 308 -37.76 15.68 -24.61
CA THR A 308 -37.43 16.00 -23.21
C THR A 308 -37.78 14.87 -22.23
N GLU A 309 -38.90 14.17 -22.46
CA GLU A 309 -39.34 13.08 -21.59
C GLU A 309 -38.43 11.86 -21.68
N SER A 310 -38.12 11.40 -22.91
CA SER A 310 -37.23 10.25 -23.11
C SER A 310 -35.79 10.53 -22.67
N TRP A 311 -35.32 11.76 -22.87
CA TRP A 311 -34.00 12.21 -22.40
C TRP A 311 -33.92 12.24 -20.87
N ALA A 312 -34.93 12.78 -20.18
CA ALA A 312 -34.95 12.80 -18.72
C ALA A 312 -34.90 11.38 -18.13
N ALA A 313 -35.62 10.42 -18.72
CA ALA A 313 -35.57 9.01 -18.31
C ALA A 313 -34.17 8.41 -18.48
N MET A 314 -33.47 8.70 -19.58
CA MET A 314 -32.07 8.32 -19.79
C MET A 314 -31.16 8.83 -18.68
N ILE A 315 -31.23 10.13 -18.37
CA ILE A 315 -30.34 10.77 -17.40
C ILE A 315 -30.53 10.17 -16.00
N VAL A 316 -31.76 9.81 -15.63
CA VAL A 316 -32.04 9.09 -14.37
C VAL A 316 -31.37 7.72 -14.36
N ALA A 317 -31.52 6.94 -15.45
CA ALA A 317 -30.89 5.63 -15.55
C ALA A 317 -29.35 5.73 -15.54
N LEU A 318 -28.78 6.76 -16.18
CA LEU A 318 -27.33 7.04 -16.18
C LEU A 318 -26.82 7.40 -14.78
N GLY A 319 -27.60 8.16 -14.01
CA GLY A 319 -27.30 8.44 -12.60
C GLY A 319 -27.21 7.16 -11.77
N SER A 320 -28.23 6.28 -11.87
CA SER A 320 -28.25 4.98 -11.19
C SER A 320 -27.08 4.08 -11.62
N ALA A 321 -26.76 4.06 -12.91
CA ALA A 321 -25.62 3.33 -13.45
C ALA A 321 -24.28 3.81 -12.87
N ARG A 322 -24.10 5.13 -12.70
CA ARG A 322 -22.89 5.68 -12.08
C ARG A 322 -22.78 5.33 -10.59
N SER A 323 -23.88 5.37 -9.84
CA SER A 323 -23.87 4.93 -8.44
C SER A 323 -23.51 3.44 -8.30
N ALA A 324 -23.94 2.60 -9.24
CA ALA A 324 -23.61 1.17 -9.22
C ALA A 324 -22.11 0.89 -9.39
N LEU A 325 -21.32 1.79 -10.00
CA LEU A 325 -19.86 1.65 -10.11
C LEU A 325 -19.15 1.68 -8.74
N THR A 326 -19.76 2.28 -7.71
CA THR A 326 -19.18 2.39 -6.36
C THR A 326 -19.95 1.58 -5.32
N ASP A 327 -21.26 1.49 -5.48
CA ASP A 327 -22.13 1.05 -4.40
C ASP A 327 -22.48 -0.45 -4.50
N ALA A 328 -22.43 -1.02 -5.71
CA ALA A 328 -22.79 -2.41 -5.95
C ALA A 328 -21.97 -3.38 -5.08
N LYS A 329 -22.66 -4.35 -4.49
CA LYS A 329 -22.12 -5.41 -3.64
C LYS A 329 -22.13 -6.77 -4.34
N THR A 330 -22.93 -6.91 -5.38
CA THR A 330 -23.08 -8.17 -6.13
C THR A 330 -22.98 -7.92 -7.64
N GLN A 331 -22.63 -8.96 -8.39
CA GLN A 331 -22.60 -8.87 -9.86
C GLN A 331 -24.00 -8.62 -10.43
N GLU A 332 -25.03 -9.17 -9.79
CA GLU A 332 -26.41 -9.01 -10.22
C GLU A 332 -26.88 -7.54 -10.14
N GLU A 333 -26.40 -6.77 -9.16
CA GLU A 333 -26.65 -5.33 -9.07
C GLU A 333 -25.96 -4.55 -10.21
N VAL A 334 -24.72 -4.92 -10.56
CA VAL A 334 -23.98 -4.31 -11.67
C VAL A 334 -24.69 -4.59 -13.01
N ASP A 335 -25.07 -5.85 -13.23
CA ASP A 335 -25.75 -6.29 -14.45
C ASP A 335 -27.14 -5.65 -14.57
N ALA A 336 -27.86 -5.51 -13.46
CA ALA A 336 -29.16 -4.83 -13.42
C ALA A 336 -29.04 -3.35 -13.77
N ALA A 337 -28.02 -2.65 -13.26
CA ALA A 337 -27.77 -1.25 -13.58
C ALA A 337 -27.40 -1.05 -15.06
N ALA A 338 -26.55 -1.94 -15.60
CA ALA A 338 -26.17 -1.91 -17.01
C ALA A 338 -27.38 -2.13 -17.92
N LYS A 339 -28.23 -3.11 -17.57
CA LYS A 339 -29.48 -3.39 -18.29
C LYS A 339 -30.45 -2.21 -18.22
N ALA A 340 -30.66 -1.60 -17.05
CA ALA A 340 -31.57 -0.48 -16.90
C ALA A 340 -31.14 0.72 -17.75
N LEU A 341 -29.84 1.03 -17.79
CA LEU A 341 -29.31 2.07 -18.66
C LEU A 341 -29.50 1.72 -20.14
N LYS A 342 -29.16 0.49 -20.54
CA LYS A 342 -29.36 0.01 -21.92
C LYS A 342 -30.82 0.05 -22.38
N ASP A 343 -31.76 -0.21 -21.48
CA ASP A 343 -33.19 -0.12 -21.79
C ASP A 343 -33.62 1.35 -21.95
N ALA A 344 -33.10 2.27 -21.11
CA ALA A 344 -33.36 3.71 -21.24
C ALA A 344 -32.74 4.29 -22.52
N ILE A 345 -31.46 3.97 -22.79
CA ILE A 345 -30.93 3.56 -24.09
C ILE A 345 -31.89 3.58 -25.28
N ALA A 346 -32.44 2.38 -25.49
CA ALA A 346 -33.35 2.03 -26.57
C ALA A 346 -34.71 2.74 -26.49
N ALA A 347 -35.08 3.30 -25.34
CA ALA A 347 -36.33 4.03 -25.14
C ALA A 347 -36.25 5.51 -25.51
N LEU A 348 -35.09 6.01 -25.94
CA LEU A 348 -34.97 7.36 -26.50
C LEU A 348 -35.89 7.55 -27.71
N VAL A 349 -36.60 8.69 -27.72
CA VAL A 349 -37.54 9.05 -28.78
C VAL A 349 -37.01 10.30 -29.48
N GLU A 350 -36.69 10.20 -30.78
CA GLU A 350 -36.20 11.32 -31.58
C GLU A 350 -37.25 12.44 -31.67
N LYS A 351 -36.80 13.70 -31.67
CA LYS A 351 -37.67 14.84 -31.97
C LYS A 351 -38.19 14.72 -33.41
N PRO A 352 -39.44 15.14 -33.68
CA PRO A 352 -39.96 15.15 -35.04
C PRO A 352 -39.09 16.04 -35.94
N VAL A 353 -38.66 15.49 -37.07
CA VAL A 353 -37.94 16.25 -38.10
C VAL A 353 -38.93 17.27 -38.69
N VAL A 354 -38.77 18.54 -38.33
CA VAL A 354 -39.45 19.64 -39.03
C VAL A 354 -38.72 19.87 -40.35
N THR A 355 -39.32 19.43 -41.46
CA THR A 355 -38.84 19.82 -42.79
C THR A 355 -38.99 21.33 -42.93
N PRO A 356 -37.91 22.08 -43.24
CA PRO A 356 -38.02 23.51 -43.52
C PRO A 356 -39.06 23.75 -44.63
N LEU A 357 -39.98 24.69 -44.40
CA LEU A 357 -40.98 25.06 -45.40
C LEU A 357 -40.32 25.83 -46.56
N ASP A 358 -40.72 25.54 -47.80
CA ASP A 358 -40.21 26.19 -49.01
C ASP A 358 -41.09 27.38 -49.42
N TYR A 359 -40.55 28.59 -49.29
CA TYR A 359 -41.21 29.86 -49.63
C TYR A 359 -40.84 30.39 -51.03
N THR A 360 -40.06 29.64 -51.82
CA THR A 360 -39.46 30.14 -53.07
C THR A 360 -40.51 30.67 -54.05
N GLU A 361 -41.56 29.89 -54.32
CA GLU A 361 -42.60 30.29 -55.28
C GLU A 361 -43.46 31.46 -54.77
N LEU A 362 -43.81 31.47 -53.48
CA LEU A 362 -44.56 32.57 -52.88
C LEU A 362 -43.79 33.90 -52.99
N ASN A 363 -42.50 33.88 -52.67
CA ASN A 363 -41.63 35.05 -52.77
C ASN A 363 -41.48 35.54 -54.22
N ASN A 364 -41.39 34.62 -55.19
CA ASN A 364 -41.36 34.96 -56.61
C ASN A 364 -42.65 35.67 -57.07
N GLN A 365 -43.82 35.18 -56.67
CA GLN A 365 -45.10 35.81 -57.02
C GLN A 365 -45.26 37.19 -56.34
N ILE A 366 -44.86 37.33 -55.07
CA ILE A 366 -44.84 38.63 -54.37
C ILE A 366 -43.99 39.63 -55.15
N ALA A 367 -42.75 39.28 -55.49
CA ALA A 367 -41.85 40.17 -56.21
C ALA A 367 -42.37 40.56 -57.61
N ARG A 368 -42.96 39.60 -58.33
CA ARG A 368 -43.61 39.86 -59.63
C ARG A 368 -44.77 40.85 -59.49
N THR A 369 -45.56 40.72 -58.43
CA THR A 369 -46.74 41.57 -58.18
C THR A 369 -46.34 42.98 -57.78
N GLU A 370 -45.32 43.13 -56.94
CA GLU A 370 -44.80 44.45 -56.52
C GLU A 370 -44.22 45.26 -57.68
N GLY A 371 -43.85 44.62 -58.78
CA GLY A 371 -43.39 45.28 -60.01
C GLY A 371 -44.49 45.82 -60.91
N LEU A 372 -45.78 45.61 -60.58
CA LEU A 372 -46.91 46.10 -61.37
C LEU A 372 -47.25 47.55 -61.02
N VAL A 373 -47.67 48.33 -62.01
CA VAL A 373 -48.05 49.74 -61.85
C VAL A 373 -49.57 49.85 -61.78
N GLU A 374 -50.10 50.28 -60.63
CA GLU A 374 -51.55 50.41 -60.37
C GLU A 374 -52.30 51.18 -61.47
N ASP A 375 -51.68 52.24 -61.99
CA ASP A 375 -52.31 53.10 -62.98
C ASP A 375 -52.58 52.44 -64.33
N ASP A 376 -51.93 51.32 -64.64
CA ASP A 376 -52.14 50.58 -65.89
C ASP A 376 -53.40 49.72 -65.86
N TYR A 377 -53.99 49.47 -64.69
CA TYR A 377 -55.04 48.46 -64.48
C TYR A 377 -56.37 49.04 -63.98
N THR A 378 -57.48 48.33 -64.21
CA THR A 378 -58.81 48.74 -63.73
C THR A 378 -58.90 48.56 -62.22
N ALA A 379 -59.59 49.48 -61.53
CA ALA A 379 -59.78 49.39 -60.08
C ALA A 379 -60.51 48.10 -59.65
N GLU A 380 -61.41 47.59 -60.50
CA GLU A 380 -62.18 46.37 -60.26
C GLU A 380 -61.29 45.12 -60.17
N THR A 381 -60.20 45.06 -60.93
CA THR A 381 -59.28 43.92 -60.93
C THR A 381 -58.04 44.14 -60.05
N TRP A 382 -57.65 45.40 -59.82
CA TRP A 382 -56.53 45.74 -58.95
C TRP A 382 -56.79 45.45 -57.46
N GLY A 383 -57.99 45.77 -56.96
CA GLY A 383 -58.35 45.55 -55.55
C GLY A 383 -58.15 44.10 -55.07
N PRO A 384 -58.76 43.09 -55.73
CA PRO A 384 -58.56 41.68 -55.39
C PRO A 384 -57.10 41.21 -55.47
N MET A 385 -56.32 41.76 -56.40
CA MET A 385 -54.88 41.47 -56.51
C MET A 385 -54.10 42.05 -55.32
N ALA A 386 -54.38 43.29 -54.92
CA ALA A 386 -53.76 43.92 -53.76
C ALA A 386 -54.06 43.15 -52.45
N ASP A 387 -55.29 42.67 -52.29
CA ASP A 387 -55.69 41.82 -51.15
C ASP A 387 -54.93 40.49 -51.14
N ALA A 388 -54.81 39.83 -52.30
CA ALA A 388 -54.06 38.58 -52.44
C ALA A 388 -52.56 38.78 -52.14
N LEU A 389 -51.98 39.93 -52.52
CA LEU A 389 -50.60 40.28 -52.21
C LEU A 389 -50.40 40.50 -50.70
N ALA A 390 -51.33 41.18 -50.04
CA ALA A 390 -51.29 41.39 -48.59
C ALA A 390 -51.38 40.06 -47.83
N ALA A 391 -52.27 39.16 -48.24
CA ALA A 391 -52.39 37.82 -47.67
C ALA A 391 -51.11 36.99 -47.87
N ALA A 392 -50.53 37.02 -49.07
CA ALA A 392 -49.26 36.36 -49.38
C ALA A 392 -48.11 36.85 -48.48
N LYS A 393 -47.96 38.17 -48.30
CA LYS A 393 -46.92 38.76 -47.44
C LYS A 393 -47.05 38.39 -45.98
N ALA A 394 -48.28 38.37 -45.44
CA ALA A 394 -48.53 38.00 -44.05
C ALA A 394 -48.06 36.57 -43.73
N LEU A 395 -48.05 35.70 -44.74
CA LEU A 395 -47.71 34.30 -44.60
C LEU A 395 -46.20 34.01 -44.64
N VAL A 396 -45.39 34.93 -45.19
CA VAL A 396 -43.93 34.79 -45.25
C VAL A 396 -43.37 34.62 -43.82
N ASN A 397 -42.67 33.51 -43.59
CA ASN A 397 -42.12 33.09 -42.30
C ASN A 397 -43.15 32.83 -41.17
N ASN A 398 -44.46 32.86 -41.47
CA ASN A 398 -45.53 32.61 -40.48
C ASN A 398 -46.40 31.39 -40.82
N ALA A 399 -46.25 30.79 -42.01
CA ALA A 399 -46.95 29.55 -42.35
C ALA A 399 -46.60 28.41 -41.39
N THR A 400 -47.60 27.60 -41.10
CA THR A 400 -47.50 26.37 -40.30
C THR A 400 -47.42 25.13 -41.16
N THR A 401 -47.81 25.21 -42.44
CA THR A 401 -47.77 24.10 -43.39
C THR A 401 -47.33 24.53 -44.79
N GLN A 402 -46.81 23.58 -45.59
CA GLN A 402 -46.44 23.82 -46.98
C GLN A 402 -47.67 24.12 -47.86
N ASP A 403 -48.84 23.58 -47.51
CA ASP A 403 -50.09 23.81 -48.23
C ASP A 403 -50.56 25.26 -48.10
N GLU A 404 -50.40 25.89 -46.92
CA GLU A 404 -50.70 27.32 -46.75
C GLU A 404 -49.87 28.16 -47.72
N ILE A 405 -48.56 27.90 -47.81
CA ILE A 405 -47.63 28.62 -48.69
C ILE A 405 -48.02 28.43 -50.16
N THR A 406 -48.27 27.18 -50.55
CA THR A 406 -48.63 26.80 -51.92
C THR A 406 -49.95 27.46 -52.33
N ASN A 407 -50.95 27.43 -51.45
CA ASN A 407 -52.26 28.03 -51.70
C ASN A 407 -52.18 29.56 -51.82
N ALA A 408 -51.38 30.22 -50.98
CA ALA A 408 -51.16 31.67 -51.08
C ALA A 408 -50.48 32.07 -52.40
N ALA A 409 -49.49 31.29 -52.85
CA ALA A 409 -48.81 31.53 -54.12
C ALA A 409 -49.77 31.38 -55.31
N ILE A 410 -50.61 30.34 -55.31
CA ILE A 410 -51.64 30.12 -56.33
C ILE A 410 -52.68 31.25 -56.32
N ALA A 411 -53.15 31.66 -55.15
CA ALA A 411 -54.14 32.73 -55.02
C ALA A 411 -53.60 34.06 -55.57
N LEU A 412 -52.37 34.42 -55.22
CA LEU A 412 -51.71 35.61 -55.75
C LEU A 412 -51.52 35.53 -57.26
N LYS A 413 -51.03 34.40 -57.77
CA LYS A 413 -50.89 34.18 -59.22
C LYS A 413 -52.21 34.35 -59.97
N ASN A 414 -53.30 33.76 -59.46
CA ASN A 414 -54.62 33.87 -60.08
C ASN A 414 -55.12 35.32 -60.09
N ALA A 415 -54.85 36.08 -59.03
CA ALA A 415 -55.23 37.48 -58.96
C ALA A 415 -54.42 38.36 -59.94
N ILE A 416 -53.13 38.07 -60.13
CA ILE A 416 -52.31 38.70 -61.19
C ILE A 416 -52.86 38.38 -62.58
N ASP A 417 -53.21 37.11 -62.85
CA ASP A 417 -53.72 36.68 -64.15
C ASP A 417 -55.10 37.29 -64.48
N ALA A 418 -55.86 37.70 -63.46
CA ALA A 418 -57.18 38.34 -63.60
C ALA A 418 -57.11 39.87 -63.83
N LEU A 419 -55.92 40.46 -63.85
CA LEU A 419 -55.76 41.90 -64.05
C LEU A 419 -56.18 42.35 -65.46
N GLU A 420 -57.01 43.39 -65.52
CA GLU A 420 -57.46 44.03 -66.76
C GLU A 420 -56.82 45.41 -66.91
N LYS A 421 -56.24 45.69 -68.09
CA LYS A 421 -55.64 47.00 -68.36
C LYS A 421 -56.70 48.07 -68.59
N LYS A 422 -56.43 49.31 -68.16
CA LYS A 422 -57.27 50.46 -68.53
C LYS A 422 -57.32 50.63 -70.06
N PRO A 423 -58.46 51.06 -70.63
CA PRO A 423 -58.59 51.28 -72.07
C PRO A 423 -57.66 52.42 -72.52
N VAL A 424 -56.92 52.19 -73.61
CA VAL A 424 -56.07 53.22 -74.23
C VAL A 424 -56.96 54.22 -74.98
N VAL A 425 -57.12 55.44 -74.45
CA VAL A 425 -57.74 56.56 -75.18
C VAL A 425 -56.76 57.10 -76.22
N LYS A 426 -57.15 57.04 -77.50
CA LYS A 426 -56.37 57.61 -78.61
C LYS A 426 -56.46 59.15 -78.57
N PRO A 427 -55.35 59.90 -78.66
CA PRO A 427 -55.41 61.36 -78.73
C PRO A 427 -56.15 61.82 -80.00
N LEU A 428 -56.95 62.88 -79.86
CA LEU A 428 -57.68 63.51 -80.97
C LEU A 428 -56.72 64.29 -81.88
N ASP A 429 -56.93 64.25 -83.20
CA ASP A 429 -56.13 64.91 -84.21
C ASP A 429 -56.80 66.21 -84.68
N TYR A 430 -56.20 67.35 -84.33
CA TYR A 430 -56.69 68.70 -84.66
C TYR A 430 -56.01 69.32 -85.89
N THR A 431 -55.08 68.61 -86.54
CA THR A 431 -54.17 69.18 -87.56
C THR A 431 -54.93 69.86 -88.71
N ALA A 432 -56.01 69.24 -89.18
CA ALA A 432 -56.82 69.77 -90.28
C ALA A 432 -57.69 70.98 -89.85
N LEU A 433 -58.24 70.94 -88.63
CA LEU A 433 -59.04 72.02 -88.06
C LEU A 433 -58.20 73.29 -87.86
N ASP A 434 -56.99 73.12 -87.30
CA ASP A 434 -56.04 74.21 -87.06
C ASP A 434 -55.65 74.92 -88.36
N LYS A 435 -55.43 74.14 -89.43
CA LYS A 435 -55.07 74.66 -90.75
C LYS A 435 -56.18 75.55 -91.33
N ILE A 436 -57.44 75.11 -91.26
CA ILE A 436 -58.55 75.87 -91.86
C ILE A 436 -58.96 77.08 -91.00
N ILE A 437 -58.79 77.01 -89.67
CA ILE A 437 -58.92 78.17 -88.78
C ILE A 437 -57.92 79.26 -89.18
N ALA A 438 -56.64 78.91 -89.35
CA ALA A 438 -55.62 79.86 -89.76
C ALA A 438 -55.90 80.46 -91.16
N GLU A 439 -56.41 79.64 -92.10
CA GLU A 439 -56.81 80.14 -93.42
C GLU A 439 -57.97 81.14 -93.32
N ALA A 440 -59.02 80.82 -92.56
CA ALA A 440 -60.18 81.69 -92.37
C ALA A 440 -59.77 83.03 -91.73
N GLU A 441 -58.89 83.01 -90.73
CA GLU A 441 -58.35 84.19 -90.05
C GLU A 441 -57.49 85.08 -90.96
N SER A 442 -56.87 84.51 -91.99
CA SER A 442 -56.04 85.25 -92.95
C SER A 442 -56.83 86.06 -93.98
N LYS A 443 -58.15 85.85 -94.08
CA LYS A 443 -59.01 86.56 -95.05
C LYS A 443 -59.23 88.01 -94.58
N GLU A 444 -59.42 88.93 -95.52
CA GLU A 444 -59.59 90.36 -95.25
C GLU A 444 -61.04 90.79 -95.51
N LYS A 445 -61.72 91.36 -94.49
CA LYS A 445 -63.16 91.64 -94.49
C LYS A 445 -63.63 92.51 -95.67
N ASP A 446 -62.86 93.53 -96.01
CA ASP A 446 -63.15 94.52 -97.04
C ASP A 446 -63.21 93.94 -98.46
N LYS A 447 -62.58 92.79 -98.69
CA LYS A 447 -62.60 92.10 -99.99
C LYS A 447 -63.91 91.36 -100.26
N TYR A 448 -64.70 91.04 -99.23
CA TYR A 448 -65.83 90.12 -99.35
C TYR A 448 -67.18 90.76 -98.98
N THR A 449 -68.26 90.21 -99.53
CA THR A 449 -69.62 90.64 -99.21
C THR A 449 -69.95 90.38 -97.75
N GLU A 450 -70.66 91.31 -97.13
CA GLU A 450 -71.01 91.23 -95.71
C GLU A 450 -71.73 89.92 -95.35
N GLU A 451 -72.62 89.43 -96.23
CA GLU A 451 -73.34 88.16 -96.04
C GLU A 451 -72.40 86.95 -96.01
N SER A 452 -71.48 86.84 -96.98
CA SER A 452 -70.55 85.70 -97.06
C SER A 452 -69.48 85.74 -95.97
N TRP A 453 -69.05 86.95 -95.60
CA TRP A 453 -68.11 87.18 -94.51
C TRP A 453 -68.69 86.78 -93.15
N ASN A 454 -69.91 87.21 -92.83
CA ASN A 454 -70.54 86.91 -91.55
C ASN A 454 -70.74 85.40 -91.36
N LYS A 455 -71.11 84.68 -92.42
CA LYS A 455 -71.24 83.21 -92.39
C LYS A 455 -69.90 82.51 -92.14
N MET A 456 -68.80 83.01 -92.71
CA MET A 456 -67.46 82.48 -92.44
C MET A 456 -67.02 82.74 -90.99
N ILE A 457 -67.30 83.93 -90.45
CA ILE A 457 -66.98 84.26 -89.05
C ILE A 457 -67.79 83.40 -88.07
N GLU A 458 -69.05 83.10 -88.37
CA GLU A 458 -69.87 82.19 -87.56
C GLU A 458 -69.25 80.78 -87.50
N GLU A 459 -68.89 80.21 -88.65
CA GLU A 459 -68.28 78.88 -88.67
C GLU A 459 -66.85 78.87 -88.10
N LEU A 460 -66.13 80.00 -88.17
CA LEU A 460 -64.83 80.16 -87.52
C LEU A 460 -64.97 80.11 -85.99
N ALA A 461 -66.01 80.73 -85.44
CA ALA A 461 -66.32 80.65 -84.02
C ALA A 461 -66.66 79.21 -83.59
N ASN A 462 -67.47 78.50 -84.38
CA ASN A 462 -67.81 77.09 -84.14
C ASN A 462 -66.55 76.20 -84.16
N ALA A 463 -65.68 76.39 -85.16
CA ALA A 463 -64.43 75.64 -85.29
C ALA A 463 -63.50 75.82 -84.08
N ARG A 464 -63.37 77.05 -83.57
CA ARG A 464 -62.56 77.32 -82.37
C ARG A 464 -63.14 76.67 -81.12
N ALA A 465 -64.46 76.73 -80.93
CA ALA A 465 -65.13 76.09 -79.80
C ALA A 465 -64.95 74.57 -79.82
N THR A 466 -65.03 73.94 -80.99
CA THR A 466 -64.75 72.50 -81.17
C THR A 466 -63.28 72.18 -80.88
N ARG A 467 -62.34 73.04 -81.28
CA ARG A 467 -60.92 72.83 -80.98
C ARG A 467 -60.64 72.76 -79.47
N GLU A 468 -61.34 73.55 -78.68
CA GLU A 468 -61.19 73.58 -77.21
C GLU A 468 -61.92 72.42 -76.51
N ASN A 469 -63.09 72.02 -77.04
CA ASN A 469 -64.03 71.20 -76.28
C ASN A 469 -64.40 69.86 -76.94
N ALA A 470 -63.81 69.51 -78.09
CA ALA A 470 -64.13 68.25 -78.76
C ALA A 470 -63.80 67.06 -77.86
N THR A 471 -64.77 66.15 -77.77
CA THR A 471 -64.65 64.87 -77.08
C THR A 471 -64.49 63.72 -78.07
N THR A 472 -64.77 63.96 -79.35
CA THR A 472 -64.65 62.97 -80.41
C THR A 472 -63.95 63.50 -81.66
N GLN A 473 -63.33 62.61 -82.43
CA GLN A 473 -62.72 62.96 -83.72
C GLN A 473 -63.77 63.40 -84.76
N GLU A 474 -65.01 62.90 -84.62
CA GLU A 474 -66.12 63.24 -85.51
C GLU A 474 -66.53 64.71 -85.37
N GLU A 475 -66.59 65.23 -84.14
CA GLU A 475 -66.83 66.67 -83.89
C GLU A 475 -65.79 67.55 -84.58
N ILE A 476 -64.50 67.20 -84.44
CA ILE A 476 -63.38 67.92 -85.08
C ILE A 476 -63.50 67.88 -86.60
N ASN A 477 -63.81 66.71 -87.17
CA ASN A 477 -63.95 66.53 -88.61
C ASN A 477 -65.14 67.35 -89.17
N ASN A 478 -66.27 67.38 -88.46
CA ASN A 478 -67.46 68.13 -88.85
C ASN A 478 -67.20 69.65 -88.82
N ALA A 479 -66.58 70.16 -87.75
CA ALA A 479 -66.22 71.57 -87.64
C ALA A 479 -65.22 72.00 -88.74
N THR A 480 -64.25 71.12 -89.05
CA THR A 480 -63.28 71.35 -90.14
C THR A 480 -64.01 71.51 -91.48
N ALA A 481 -64.97 70.64 -91.77
CA ALA A 481 -65.73 70.66 -93.03
C ALA A 481 -66.63 71.90 -93.15
N ALA A 482 -67.34 72.27 -92.07
CA ALA A 482 -68.22 73.43 -92.03
C ALA A 482 -67.44 74.75 -92.27
N LEU A 483 -66.32 74.93 -91.56
CA LEU A 483 -65.46 76.10 -91.76
C LEU A 483 -64.88 76.12 -93.17
N THR A 484 -64.38 75.00 -93.68
CA THR A 484 -63.87 74.89 -95.06
C THR A 484 -64.93 75.33 -96.08
N GLN A 485 -66.17 74.87 -95.90
CA GLN A 485 -67.27 75.23 -96.79
C GLN A 485 -67.57 76.73 -96.76
N SER A 486 -67.58 77.34 -95.57
CA SER A 486 -67.83 78.78 -95.42
C SER A 486 -66.71 79.64 -96.02
N VAL A 487 -65.44 79.24 -95.84
CA VAL A 487 -64.27 79.91 -96.44
C VAL A 487 -64.36 79.85 -97.97
N ASN A 488 -64.73 78.70 -98.54
CA ASN A 488 -64.90 78.54 -99.98
C ASN A 488 -66.12 79.28 -100.54
N ALA A 489 -67.10 79.63 -99.70
CA ALA A 489 -68.32 80.32 -100.10
C ALA A 489 -68.23 81.86 -100.04
N LEU A 490 -67.05 82.40 -99.68
CA LEU A 490 -66.77 83.84 -99.70
C LEU A 490 -66.94 84.44 -101.10
N LYS A 491 -67.63 85.58 -101.21
CA LYS A 491 -67.90 86.30 -102.47
C LYS A 491 -67.28 87.69 -102.44
N LEU A 492 -66.67 88.16 -103.53
CA LEU A 492 -66.03 89.48 -103.60
C LEU A 492 -67.02 90.66 -103.67
N ASN A 493 -66.61 91.84 -103.21
CA ASN A 493 -67.41 93.09 -103.30
C ASN A 493 -67.37 93.70 -104.72
N ASP A 494 -68.53 94.15 -105.23
CA ASP A 494 -68.74 94.64 -106.62
C ASP A 494 -68.07 95.99 -106.98
N ASN A 495 -67.22 96.57 -106.12
CA ASN A 495 -66.69 97.94 -106.28
C ASN A 495 -65.23 98.05 -106.75
N GLU A 496 -64.63 96.97 -107.26
CA GLU A 496 -63.32 96.98 -107.91
C GLU A 496 -63.45 96.39 -109.34
N THR A 497 -64.26 97.04 -110.19
CA THR A 497 -64.21 96.85 -111.65
C THR A 497 -63.39 97.99 -112.27
N GLY A 498 -62.07 97.80 -112.29
CA GLY A 498 -61.13 98.84 -112.68
C GLY A 498 -59.87 98.40 -113.42
N ASP A 499 -59.83 97.21 -114.04
CA ASP A 499 -59.00 97.01 -115.25
C ASP A 499 -59.47 95.78 -116.05
N SER A 500 -59.85 96.03 -117.29
CA SER A 500 -60.49 95.11 -118.23
C SER A 500 -59.47 94.23 -118.97
N SER A 501 -58.52 93.63 -118.24
CA SER A 501 -57.46 92.80 -118.84
C SER A 501 -57.20 91.45 -118.15
N VAL A 502 -57.97 91.06 -117.13
CA VAL A 502 -57.80 89.74 -116.46
C VAL A 502 -59.04 88.84 -116.58
N MET A 503 -60.11 89.33 -117.20
CA MET A 503 -61.39 88.62 -117.38
C MET A 503 -61.33 87.41 -118.36
N LEU A 504 -60.13 87.00 -118.79
CA LEU A 504 -59.92 85.85 -119.66
C LEU A 504 -59.05 84.73 -119.06
N ILE A 505 -58.55 84.86 -117.82
CA ILE A 505 -57.63 83.87 -117.22
C ILE A 505 -58.20 83.12 -116.00
N LEU A 506 -59.33 83.54 -115.41
CA LEU A 506 -59.93 82.80 -114.29
C LEU A 506 -61.09 81.86 -114.66
N SER A 507 -61.44 81.77 -115.94
CA SER A 507 -62.40 80.76 -116.47
C SER A 507 -61.86 79.32 -116.51
N ILE A 508 -60.77 78.99 -115.78
CA ILE A 508 -60.12 77.66 -115.82
C ILE A 508 -59.97 76.96 -114.44
N VAL A 509 -60.52 77.49 -113.32
CA VAL A 509 -60.50 76.74 -112.03
C VAL A 509 -61.90 76.56 -111.43
N VAL A 510 -62.88 76.17 -112.25
CA VAL A 510 -64.22 75.73 -111.82
C VAL A 510 -64.37 74.20 -111.82
N LEU A 511 -63.34 73.42 -112.14
CA LEU A 511 -63.45 71.95 -112.15
C LEU A 511 -62.20 71.29 -111.55
N VAL A 512 -62.42 70.19 -110.81
CA VAL A 512 -61.47 69.37 -110.02
C VAL A 512 -61.23 69.98 -108.62
N VAL A 513 -61.99 69.65 -107.57
CA VAL A 513 -62.06 68.33 -106.91
C VAL A 513 -63.50 68.08 -106.39
N ALA A 514 -64.35 67.54 -107.26
CA ALA A 514 -65.49 66.74 -106.85
C ALA A 514 -65.16 65.30 -107.24
N THR A 515 -64.59 64.53 -106.30
CA THR A 515 -64.53 63.05 -106.19
C THR A 515 -63.26 62.59 -105.45
N ALA A 516 -63.34 62.55 -104.12
CA ALA A 516 -62.60 61.69 -103.18
C ALA A 516 -62.72 62.35 -101.81
N SER A 517 -63.75 62.07 -101.02
CA SER A 517 -63.59 61.14 -99.89
C SER A 517 -64.95 60.70 -99.30
N LEU A 518 -65.88 60.26 -100.15
CA LEU A 518 -67.10 59.56 -99.71
C LEU A 518 -66.88 58.03 -99.55
N VAL A 519 -65.63 57.60 -99.37
CA VAL A 519 -65.26 56.19 -99.19
C VAL A 519 -64.38 56.05 -97.94
N TYR A 520 -64.96 56.31 -96.76
CA TYR A 520 -64.46 55.69 -95.52
C TYR A 520 -65.54 55.56 -94.45
N SER A 521 -66.70 54.97 -94.80
CA SER A 521 -67.64 54.47 -93.78
C SER A 521 -68.44 53.26 -94.26
N LYS A 522 -67.76 52.24 -94.80
CA LYS A 522 -68.37 50.89 -94.86
C LYS A 522 -67.33 49.80 -95.12
N LYS A 523 -66.81 49.25 -94.03
CA LYS A 523 -66.60 47.80 -93.79
C LYS A 523 -65.62 47.61 -92.65
N ARG A 524 -66.13 47.15 -91.50
CA ARG A 524 -65.77 45.84 -90.95
C ARG A 524 -66.66 45.52 -89.77
N THR A 525 -67.66 44.70 -90.06
CA THR A 525 -68.19 43.71 -89.13
C THR A 525 -67.48 42.38 -89.45
N THR A 526 -67.06 41.68 -88.39
CA THR A 526 -66.89 40.22 -88.26
C THR A 526 -65.64 39.54 -88.88
N VAL A 527 -64.79 38.94 -88.05
CA VAL A 527 -64.66 37.48 -87.81
C VAL A 527 -63.45 37.18 -86.89
N ARG A 528 -63.73 36.41 -85.82
CA ARG A 528 -62.90 35.63 -84.87
C ARG A 528 -61.76 36.29 -84.10
#